data_AF-A0A317DEI1-F1
#
_entry.id   AF-A0A317DEI1-F1
#
_cell.length_a   1.000
_cell.length_b   1.000
_cell.length_c   1.000
_cell.angle_alpha   90.00
_cell.angle_beta   90.00
_cell.angle_gamma   90.00
#
_symmetry.space_group_name_H-M   'P 1'
#
loop_
_entity.id
_entity.type
_entity.pdbx_description
1 polymer ?
#
loop_
_entity_poly.entity_id
_entity_poly.type
_entity_poly.pdbx_seq_one_letter_code
_entity_poly.pdbx_strand_id
1 'polypeptide(L)'
;MITLDAPPQLDTTTAAFTFGGNLERFGVATHRGEQALLRQRLFASATDADCAICGETYPVRLLHAAHIKKRAVCTEQEARDLDHIAMPACLLGCDALFEAGYIAVDPTGQVIVTGDPGNRAALDQRLAELADRRVDAHTTSSAAYFAWHRENTFRS
;
A
#
# COMPACT_ATOMS: atom_id res chain seq x y z
N MET A 1 -13.26 -23.28 19.64
CA MET A 1 -14.12 -23.22 18.44
C MET A 1 -14.79 -21.85 18.43
N ILE A 2 -14.28 -20.93 17.61
CA ILE A 2 -14.98 -19.66 17.37
C ILE A 2 -16.13 -20.02 16.44
N THR A 3 -17.37 -19.99 16.94
CA THR A 3 -18.54 -20.07 16.08
C THR A 3 -18.56 -18.82 15.22
N LEU A 4 -18.19 -18.97 13.96
CA LEU A 4 -18.49 -17.99 12.93
C LEU A 4 -20.00 -17.99 12.81
N ASP A 5 -20.66 -17.00 13.43
CA ASP A 5 -22.08 -16.78 13.19
C ASP A 5 -22.29 -16.66 11.67
N ALA A 6 -23.32 -17.35 11.17
CA ALA A 6 -23.67 -17.28 9.77
C ALA A 6 -23.85 -15.80 9.37
N PRO A 7 -23.29 -15.36 8.23
CA PRO A 7 -23.46 -13.99 7.78
C PRO A 7 -24.96 -13.66 7.71
N PRO A 8 -25.39 -12.51 8.26
CA PRO A 8 -26.80 -12.15 8.28
C PRO A 8 -27.34 -12.13 6.84
N GLN A 9 -28.42 -12.89 6.60
CA GLN A 9 -29.04 -12.93 5.28
C GLN A 9 -29.85 -11.65 5.04
N LEU A 10 -29.68 -11.08 3.84
CA LEU A 10 -30.43 -9.91 3.39
C LEU A 10 -31.88 -10.30 3.15
N ASP A 11 -32.82 -9.68 3.86
CA ASP A 11 -34.23 -9.67 3.48
C ASP A 11 -34.46 -8.57 2.45
N THR A 12 -34.71 -8.95 1.20
CA THR A 12 -34.87 -8.04 0.06
C THR A 12 -36.23 -7.38 -0.01
N THR A 13 -37.11 -7.60 0.97
CA THR A 13 -38.51 -7.13 0.94
C THR A 13 -38.76 -5.85 1.77
N THR A 14 -37.74 -5.28 2.41
CA THR A 14 -37.87 -4.04 3.20
C THR A 14 -36.80 -3.02 2.81
N ALA A 15 -37.20 -1.77 2.59
CA ALA A 15 -36.36 -0.67 2.09
C ALA A 15 -35.25 -0.17 3.06
N ALA A 16 -34.87 -0.94 4.09
CA ALA A 16 -33.84 -0.55 5.06
C ALA A 16 -32.90 -1.72 5.37
N PHE A 17 -31.61 -1.54 5.06
CA PHE A 17 -30.54 -2.46 5.44
C PHE A 17 -30.10 -2.16 6.88
N THR A 18 -30.60 -2.93 7.85
CA THR A 18 -30.33 -2.72 9.29
C THR A 18 -29.43 -3.81 9.88
N PHE A 19 -28.55 -3.46 10.81
CA PHE A 19 -27.72 -4.41 11.55
C PHE A 19 -28.25 -4.62 12.97
N GLY A 20 -28.67 -5.84 13.29
CA GLY A 20 -29.27 -6.18 14.60
C GLY A 20 -28.31 -6.68 15.67
N GLY A 21 -26.99 -6.65 15.43
CA GLY A 21 -25.98 -7.11 16.38
C GLY A 21 -25.39 -5.98 17.23
N ASN A 22 -24.57 -6.34 18.22
CA ASN A 22 -23.76 -5.36 18.94
C ASN A 22 -22.80 -4.68 17.98
N LEU A 23 -22.87 -3.34 17.94
CA LEU A 23 -21.97 -2.49 17.16
C LEU A 23 -20.54 -2.56 17.68
N GLU A 24 -20.38 -2.83 18.97
CA GLU A 24 -19.09 -2.98 19.64
C GLU A 24 -18.86 -4.45 19.99
N ARG A 25 -17.67 -4.95 19.65
CA ARG A 25 -17.25 -6.32 19.95
C ARG A 25 -15.79 -6.29 20.40
N PHE A 26 -15.47 -7.03 21.45
CA PHE A 26 -14.09 -7.19 21.92
C PHE A 26 -13.35 -8.21 21.06
N GLY A 27 -12.09 -7.94 20.74
CA GLY A 27 -11.21 -8.84 20.00
C GLY A 27 -9.75 -8.65 20.40
N VAL A 28 -8.94 -9.71 20.23
CA VAL A 28 -7.49 -9.65 20.38
C VAL A 28 -6.89 -9.54 18.98
N ALA A 29 -6.03 -8.54 18.77
CA ALA A 29 -5.37 -8.30 17.49
C ALA A 29 -3.85 -8.43 17.62
N THR A 30 -3.24 -9.07 16.64
CA THR A 30 -1.78 -9.11 16.49
C THR A 30 -1.33 -7.87 15.72
N HIS A 31 -0.27 -7.21 16.19
CA HIS A 31 0.29 -6.02 15.55
C HIS A 31 1.68 -6.29 14.98
N ARG A 32 2.02 -5.61 13.87
CA ARG A 32 3.34 -5.64 13.25
C ARG A 32 4.30 -4.75 14.03
N GLY A 33 5.27 -5.33 14.72
CA GLY A 33 6.21 -4.60 15.57
C GLY A 33 7.18 -3.70 14.79
N GLU A 34 7.52 -4.08 13.57
CA GLU A 34 8.45 -3.34 12.70
C GLU A 34 7.90 -2.00 12.21
N GLN A 35 6.57 -1.85 12.14
CA GLN A 35 5.95 -0.68 11.50
C GLN A 35 6.28 0.62 12.24
N ALA A 36 6.38 0.57 13.58
CA ALA A 36 6.79 1.74 14.37
C ALA A 36 8.22 2.18 14.03
N LEU A 37 9.13 1.22 13.90
CA LEU A 37 10.53 1.49 13.54
C LEU A 37 10.67 1.95 12.08
N LEU A 38 9.90 1.39 11.15
CA LEU A 38 9.85 1.87 9.77
C LEU A 38 9.40 3.33 9.69
N ARG A 39 8.34 3.69 10.41
CA ARG A 39 7.87 5.08 10.48
C ARG A 39 8.94 6.00 11.09
N GLN A 40 9.57 5.57 12.18
CA GLN A 40 10.67 6.33 12.78
C GLN A 40 11.85 6.49 11.81
N ARG A 41 12.19 5.46 11.04
CA ARG A 41 13.30 5.46 10.09
C ARG A 41 13.05 6.35 8.88
N LEU A 42 11.81 6.37 8.38
CA LEU A 42 11.42 7.14 7.19
C LEU A 42 11.13 8.61 7.49
N PHE A 43 10.53 8.89 8.65
CA PHE A 43 10.03 10.23 8.97
C PHE A 43 10.77 10.92 10.13
N ALA A 44 11.47 10.16 10.98
CA ALA A 44 12.11 10.68 12.18
C ALA A 44 11.17 11.59 12.98
N SER A 45 11.54 12.86 13.18
CA SER A 45 10.74 13.89 13.84
C SER A 45 10.05 14.87 12.87
N ALA A 46 10.01 14.55 11.57
CA ALA A 46 9.41 15.41 10.55
C ALA A 46 7.88 15.48 10.73
N THR A 47 7.30 16.65 10.48
CA THR A 47 5.85 16.83 10.40
C THR A 47 5.31 16.57 9.00
N ASP A 48 6.15 16.80 7.99
CA ASP A 48 5.84 16.68 6.57
C ASP A 48 6.97 15.91 5.87
N ALA A 49 6.63 15.12 4.86
CA ALA A 49 7.59 14.39 4.05
C ALA A 49 7.03 14.13 2.65
N ASP A 50 7.91 13.79 1.73
CA ASP A 50 7.54 13.52 0.35
C ASP A 50 7.07 12.09 0.17
N CYS A 51 6.05 11.90 -0.66
CA CYS A 51 5.71 10.58 -1.16
C CYS A 51 6.75 10.13 -2.18
N ALA A 52 7.34 8.94 -2.01
CA ALA A 52 8.36 8.42 -2.92
C ALA A 52 7.86 8.14 -4.34
N ILE A 53 6.54 8.03 -4.55
CA ILE A 53 5.92 7.71 -5.84
C ILE A 53 5.50 8.99 -6.57
N CYS A 54 4.65 9.81 -5.94
CA CYS A 54 4.17 11.04 -6.58
C CYS A 54 5.09 12.24 -6.36
N GLY A 55 6.06 12.19 -5.44
CA GLY A 55 6.97 13.31 -5.15
C GLY A 55 6.34 14.50 -4.41
N GLU A 56 5.03 14.49 -4.18
CA GLU A 56 4.35 15.57 -3.45
C GLU A 56 4.59 15.47 -1.95
N THR A 57 4.69 16.63 -1.29
CA THR A 57 4.86 16.75 0.16
C THR A 57 3.52 16.68 0.89
N TYR A 58 3.45 15.84 1.93
CA TYR A 58 2.27 15.71 2.78
C TYR A 58 2.63 15.67 4.27
N PRO A 59 1.69 16.01 5.16
CA PRO A 59 1.81 15.69 6.57
C PRO A 59 2.08 14.19 6.75
N VAL A 60 3.00 13.82 7.65
CA VAL A 60 3.41 12.41 7.90
C VAL A 60 2.25 11.50 8.29
N ARG A 61 1.14 12.05 8.80
CA ARG A 61 -0.11 11.31 9.07
C ARG A 61 -0.84 10.84 7.81
N LEU A 62 -0.53 11.42 6.65
CA LEU A 62 -1.08 11.07 5.33
C LEU A 62 -0.10 10.20 4.51
N LEU A 63 0.99 9.75 5.13
CA LEU A 63 1.98 8.87 4.54
C LEU A 63 2.01 7.52 5.27
N HIS A 64 1.99 6.46 4.48
CA HIS A 64 2.25 5.10 4.92
C HIS A 64 3.74 4.80 4.81
N ALA A 65 4.28 4.02 5.75
CA ALA A 65 5.57 3.34 5.59
C ALA A 65 5.32 2.04 4.81
N ALA A 66 5.13 2.19 3.50
CA ALA A 66 4.65 1.14 2.61
C ALA A 66 5.77 0.15 2.33
N HIS A 67 5.51 -1.14 2.51
CA HIS A 67 6.48 -2.16 2.12
C HIS A 67 6.53 -2.24 0.59
N ILE A 68 7.74 -2.29 0.03
CA ILE A 68 7.97 -2.45 -1.41
C ILE A 68 7.64 -3.89 -1.82
N LYS A 69 8.19 -4.88 -1.10
CA LYS A 69 7.79 -6.30 -1.21
C LYS A 69 6.70 -6.60 -0.19
N LYS A 70 5.63 -7.30 -0.58
CA LYS A 70 4.50 -7.60 0.32
C LYS A 70 4.97 -8.30 1.58
N ARG A 71 4.71 -7.68 2.73
CA ARG A 71 5.16 -8.14 4.05
C ARG A 71 4.77 -9.59 4.38
N ALA A 72 3.61 -10.04 3.88
CA ALA A 72 3.09 -11.38 4.10
C ALA A 72 3.94 -12.50 3.46
N VAL A 73 4.78 -12.16 2.48
CA VAL A 73 5.67 -13.09 1.75
C VAL A 73 7.14 -12.71 1.87
N CYS A 74 7.46 -11.76 2.75
CA CYS A 74 8.84 -11.50 3.16
C CYS A 74 9.35 -12.66 4.03
N THR A 75 10.59 -13.06 3.80
CA THR A 75 11.37 -13.80 4.79
C THR A 75 11.58 -12.93 6.03
N GLU A 76 11.98 -13.55 7.14
CA GLU A 76 12.30 -12.79 8.36
C GLU A 76 13.45 -11.79 8.12
N GLN A 77 14.46 -12.16 7.34
CA GLN A 77 15.59 -11.29 7.02
C GLN A 77 15.11 -10.04 6.25
N GLU A 78 14.30 -10.21 5.21
CA GLU A 78 13.76 -9.09 4.44
C GLU A 78 12.84 -8.21 5.28
N ALA A 79 12.00 -8.81 6.13
CA ALA A 79 11.12 -8.08 7.04
C ALA A 79 11.89 -7.25 8.09
N ARG A 80 13.15 -7.61 8.38
CA ARG A 80 14.04 -6.88 9.28
C ARG A 80 14.92 -5.87 8.56
N ASP A 81 14.91 -5.83 7.23
CA ASP A 81 15.69 -4.90 6.41
C ASP A 81 15.02 -3.51 6.31
N LEU A 82 14.91 -2.85 7.46
CA LEU A 82 14.13 -1.62 7.61
C LEU A 82 14.67 -0.43 6.80
N ASP A 83 15.91 -0.51 6.34
CA ASP A 83 16.55 0.51 5.52
C ASP A 83 16.08 0.49 4.06
N HIS A 84 15.61 -0.67 3.56
CA HIS A 84 15.39 -0.86 2.13
C HIS A 84 14.04 -1.51 1.78
N ILE A 85 13.36 -2.16 2.75
CA ILE A 85 12.11 -2.89 2.49
C ILE A 85 10.88 -1.98 2.33
N ALA A 86 10.97 -0.70 2.71
CA ALA A 86 9.83 0.21 2.73
C ALA A 86 10.17 1.61 2.22
N MET A 87 9.15 2.33 1.79
CA MET A 87 9.23 3.72 1.33
C MET A 87 7.98 4.52 1.77
N PRO A 88 8.06 5.86 1.83
CA PRO A 88 6.88 6.70 2.03
C PRO A 88 5.92 6.63 0.84
N ALA A 89 4.67 6.23 1.06
CA ALA A 89 3.61 6.28 0.05
C ALA A 89 2.40 7.05 0.58
N CYS A 90 1.83 7.96 -0.21
CA CYS A 90 0.67 8.73 0.25
C CYS A 90 -0.60 7.87 0.30
N LEU A 91 -1.40 8.11 1.35
CA LEU A 91 -2.74 7.55 1.50
C LEU A 91 -3.75 8.16 0.51
N LEU A 92 -3.31 9.14 -0.29
CA LEU A 92 -4.10 9.84 -1.29
C LEU A 92 -4.11 9.12 -2.65
N GLY A 93 -3.54 7.91 -2.70
CA GLY A 93 -3.72 6.99 -3.82
C GLY A 93 -2.49 6.16 -4.15
N CYS A 94 -1.27 6.67 -3.92
CA CYS A 94 -0.05 5.96 -4.32
C CYS A 94 0.14 4.62 -3.60
N ASP A 95 -0.15 4.57 -2.29
CA ASP A 95 -0.09 3.32 -1.51
C ASP A 95 -1.05 2.26 -2.08
N ALA A 96 -2.31 2.63 -2.32
CA ALA A 96 -3.33 1.73 -2.86
C ALA A 96 -3.03 1.29 -4.30
N LEU A 97 -2.60 2.20 -5.17
CA LEU A 97 -2.27 1.90 -6.57
C LEU A 97 -1.08 0.94 -6.67
N PHE A 98 -0.07 1.14 -5.83
CA PHE A 98 1.11 0.26 -5.78
C PHE A 98 0.75 -1.11 -5.22
N GLU A 99 0.05 -1.18 -4.09
CA GLU A 99 -0.37 -2.45 -3.46
C GLU A 99 -1.28 -3.30 -4.37
N ALA A 100 -2.16 -2.63 -5.13
CA ALA A 100 -3.08 -3.26 -6.08
C ALA A 100 -2.45 -3.57 -7.44
N GLY A 101 -1.21 -3.12 -7.70
CA GLY A 101 -0.46 -3.43 -8.92
C GLY A 101 -0.79 -2.57 -10.14
N TYR A 102 -1.46 -1.44 -9.98
CA TYR A 102 -1.71 -0.51 -11.09
C TYR A 102 -0.46 0.27 -11.50
N ILE A 103 0.47 0.42 -10.56
CA ILE A 103 1.78 1.04 -10.79
C ILE A 103 2.88 0.13 -10.23
N ALA A 104 4.06 0.20 -10.82
CA ALA A 104 5.28 -0.42 -10.32
C ALA A 104 6.48 0.48 -10.62
N VAL A 105 7.67 0.06 -10.21
CA VAL A 105 8.92 0.78 -10.53
C VAL A 105 9.78 -0.11 -11.42
N ASP A 106 10.24 0.46 -12.54
CA ASP A 106 11.11 -0.23 -13.48
C ASP A 106 12.57 -0.32 -12.97
N PRO A 107 13.44 -1.09 -13.64
CA PRO A 107 14.84 -1.22 -13.22
C PRO A 107 15.65 0.09 -13.25
N THR A 108 15.16 1.11 -13.96
CA THR A 108 15.81 2.42 -13.99
C THR A 108 15.40 3.28 -12.81
N GLY A 109 14.36 2.92 -12.04
CA GLY A 109 13.81 3.68 -10.94
C GLY A 109 12.70 4.64 -11.34
N GLN A 110 12.00 4.38 -12.45
CA GLN A 110 10.86 5.17 -12.93
C GLN A 110 9.55 4.43 -12.71
N VAL A 111 8.47 5.18 -12.43
CA VAL A 111 7.13 4.62 -12.30
C VAL A 111 6.63 4.16 -13.67
N ILE A 112 6.20 2.91 -13.74
CA ILE A 112 5.46 2.33 -14.86
C ILE A 112 4.02 2.05 -14.44
N VAL A 113 3.09 2.15 -15.38
CA VAL A 113 1.64 2.04 -15.13
C VAL A 113 1.01 0.96 -15.99
N THR A 114 -0.06 0.35 -15.50
CA THR A 114 -0.84 -0.63 -16.28
C THR A 114 -1.63 0.06 -17.41
N GLY A 115 -1.84 -0.66 -18.51
CA GLY A 115 -2.59 -0.20 -19.68
C GLY A 115 -3.94 -0.89 -19.87
N ASP A 116 -4.61 -1.33 -18.79
CA ASP A 116 -5.88 -2.07 -18.87
C ASP A 116 -6.99 -1.24 -19.56
N PRO A 117 -7.52 -1.68 -20.73
CA PRO A 117 -8.61 -1.00 -21.43
C PRO A 117 -9.92 -0.89 -20.62
N GLY A 118 -10.06 -1.70 -19.56
CA GLY A 118 -11.19 -1.68 -18.65
C GLY A 118 -11.12 -0.58 -17.58
N ASN A 119 -10.04 0.20 -17.51
CA ASN A 119 -9.93 1.30 -16.57
C ASN A 119 -11.00 2.38 -16.80
N ARG A 120 -11.27 3.15 -15.73
CA ARG A 120 -12.15 4.32 -15.81
C ARG A 120 -11.29 5.57 -16.00
N ALA A 121 -11.80 6.56 -16.71
CA ALA A 121 -11.06 7.77 -17.06
C ALA A 121 -10.34 8.46 -15.89
N ALA A 122 -10.95 8.49 -14.69
CA ALA A 122 -10.31 9.06 -13.51
C ALA A 122 -9.06 8.28 -13.04
N LEU A 123 -9.09 6.95 -13.17
CA LEU A 123 -7.93 6.12 -12.89
C LEU A 123 -6.86 6.35 -13.96
N ASP A 124 -7.22 6.36 -15.24
CA ASP A 124 -6.25 6.57 -16.34
C ASP A 124 -5.57 7.93 -16.22
N GLN A 125 -6.32 8.99 -15.90
CA GLN A 125 -5.75 10.30 -15.64
C GLN A 125 -4.74 10.23 -14.49
N ARG A 126 -5.10 9.56 -13.38
CA ARG A 126 -4.19 9.44 -12.25
C ARG A 126 -2.94 8.62 -12.58
N LEU A 127 -3.05 7.58 -13.40
CA LEU A 127 -1.89 6.80 -13.85
C LEU A 127 -0.99 7.65 -14.75
N ALA A 128 -1.56 8.42 -15.68
CA ALA A 128 -0.79 9.31 -16.54
C ALA A 128 -0.01 10.37 -15.75
N GLU A 129 -0.57 10.90 -14.65
CA GLU A 129 0.14 11.86 -13.77
C GLU A 129 1.34 11.24 -13.02
N LEU A 130 1.35 9.92 -12.84
CA LEU A 130 2.37 9.19 -12.10
C LEU A 130 3.43 8.57 -13.01
N ALA A 131 3.11 8.29 -14.27
CA ALA A 131 4.01 7.68 -15.23
C ALA A 131 5.33 8.46 -15.32
N ASP A 132 6.44 7.73 -15.48
CA ASP A 132 7.80 8.23 -15.64
C ASP A 132 8.35 9.07 -14.47
N ARG A 133 7.62 9.21 -13.37
CA ARG A 133 8.15 9.85 -12.15
C ARG A 133 9.30 9.04 -11.58
N ARG A 134 10.33 9.75 -11.12
CA ARG A 134 11.50 9.17 -10.45
C ARG A 134 11.13 8.71 -9.04
N VAL A 135 11.54 7.49 -8.66
CA VAL A 135 11.42 6.95 -7.31
C VAL A 135 12.81 6.81 -6.70
N ASP A 136 13.24 7.79 -5.91
CA ASP A 136 14.59 7.80 -5.31
C ASP A 136 14.81 6.68 -4.28
N ALA A 137 13.72 6.09 -3.77
CA ALA A 137 13.77 4.89 -2.94
C ALA A 137 14.26 3.65 -3.74
N HIS A 138 14.27 3.67 -5.07
CA HIS A 138 14.83 2.62 -5.92
C HIS A 138 16.36 2.77 -6.03
N THR A 139 17.07 2.05 -5.17
CA THR A 139 18.53 2.01 -5.08
C THR A 139 19.04 0.60 -5.39
N THR A 140 20.35 0.43 -5.50
CA THR A 140 20.95 -0.92 -5.62
C THR A 140 20.52 -1.87 -4.50
N SER A 141 20.36 -1.36 -3.27
CA SER A 141 20.01 -2.18 -2.10
C SER A 141 18.52 -2.54 -2.05
N SER A 142 17.63 -1.72 -2.62
CA SER A 142 16.18 -1.96 -2.63
C SER A 142 15.66 -2.53 -3.96
N ALA A 143 16.48 -2.57 -5.01
CA ALA A 143 16.10 -2.98 -6.37
C ALA A 143 15.44 -4.37 -6.41
N ALA A 144 15.92 -5.32 -5.59
CA ALA A 144 15.36 -6.67 -5.54
C ALA A 144 13.90 -6.68 -5.04
N TYR A 145 13.53 -5.78 -4.12
CA TYR A 145 12.14 -5.67 -3.64
C TYR A 145 11.21 -5.07 -4.70
N PHE A 146 11.69 -4.05 -5.43
CA PHE A 146 10.94 -3.48 -6.55
C PHE A 146 10.79 -4.48 -7.70
N ALA A 147 11.84 -5.24 -8.02
CA ALA A 147 11.77 -6.32 -8.99
C ALA A 147 10.73 -7.37 -8.59
N TRP A 148 10.76 -7.82 -7.33
CA TRP A 148 9.76 -8.73 -6.80
C TRP A 148 8.35 -8.17 -6.95
N HIS A 149 8.11 -6.91 -6.58
CA HIS A 149 6.79 -6.29 -6.72
C HIS A 149 6.32 -6.27 -8.17
N ARG A 150 7.20 -5.87 -9.08
CA ARG A 150 6.90 -5.80 -10.51
C ARG A 150 6.61 -7.17 -11.12
N GLU A 151 7.21 -8.24 -10.61
CA GLU A 151 7.03 -9.61 -11.10
C GLU A 151 5.80 -10.32 -10.48
N ASN A 152 5.37 -9.90 -9.28
CA ASN A 152 4.37 -10.65 -8.50
C ASN A 152 3.08 -9.86 -8.21
N THR A 153 3.08 -8.54 -8.39
CA THR A 153 1.95 -7.66 -8.06
C THR A 153 1.52 -6.79 -9.24
N PHE A 154 2.46 -6.28 -10.03
CA PHE A 154 2.14 -5.41 -11.16
C PHE A 154 1.24 -6.10 -12.20
N ARG A 155 0.25 -5.36 -12.69
CA ARG A 155 -0.70 -5.80 -13.72
C ARG A 155 -0.14 -5.44 -15.09
N SER A 156 0.68 -6.35 -15.65
CA SER A 156 1.21 -6.24 -17.02
C SER A 156 0.12 -6.47 -18.08
#